data_AF-D7FQA9-F1
#
_entry.id   AF-D7FQA9-F1
#
_cell.length_a   1.000
_cell.length_b   1.000
_cell.length_c   1.000
_cell.angle_alpha   90.00
_cell.angle_beta   90.00
_cell.angle_gamma   90.00
#
_symmetry.space_group_name_H-M   'P 1'
#
loop_
_entity.id
_entity.type
_entity.pdbx_description
1 polymer ?
#
loop_
_entity_poly.entity_id
_entity_poly.type
_entity_poly.pdbx_seq_one_letter_code
_entity_poly.pdbx_strand_id
1 'polypeptide(L)'
;MARYGGLFGIMAMAMLSQHCLALVSTELIEESGVSATLVADAFGAAAGGYMHFEVEPTSDWRSNGVAYLVVVAESMTSQYFTTLLEMSDLEADDPPPVCAAPSAGRFEITGHDSFNMSIAHHDRYSPYLVVCDRGGSFYGHVTSTFLNRVPEGDLTQHLPINQAMLPALYTLMSVVYVALTAAWLGEMVRLRRHVLPVHSLCLACVVVKTVQFILRAIYFHRQSVHGGEGDRDRLLGAAVVLFIVLFQVVFLLTLLLFSLGWGFIRPSLRSKEGWLVTITIGFYAGVSLIDASCDDTNSSSWCSGVGLMAYAVRSLVMLTTVVAINFNITHIRFCIQLPWTSSSALEYVKLSRYLSYRMTFLAYLLMPTVLLMVSVFILSWEYDWIYVALDEFVRFLIIAHLGVTFAPLDPWLLTRAFDHSLEQQGS
;
A
#
# COMPACT_ATOMS: atom_id res chain seq x y z
N MET A 1 1.96 -0.42 -27.91
CA MET A 1 1.42 -1.08 -26.71
C MET A 1 1.45 -2.62 -26.75
N ALA A 2 1.43 -3.28 -27.91
CA ALA A 2 1.41 -4.76 -27.99
C ALA A 2 2.72 -5.52 -27.67
N ARG A 3 3.87 -4.84 -27.47
CA ARG A 3 5.18 -5.49 -27.24
C ARG A 3 5.59 -5.64 -25.76
N TYR A 4 4.79 -5.15 -24.81
CA TYR A 4 5.14 -5.17 -23.37
C TYR A 4 4.31 -6.15 -22.53
N GLY A 5 3.34 -6.86 -23.13
CA GLY A 5 2.50 -7.83 -22.41
C GLY A 5 3.25 -9.07 -21.91
N GLY A 6 4.35 -9.45 -22.57
CA GLY A 6 5.14 -10.63 -22.18
C GLY A 6 5.92 -10.46 -20.87
N LEU A 7 6.41 -9.25 -20.59
CA LEU A 7 7.19 -8.97 -19.37
C LEU A 7 6.28 -8.91 -18.13
N PHE A 8 5.07 -8.36 -18.29
CA PHE A 8 4.03 -8.36 -17.26
C PHE A 8 3.57 -9.78 -16.89
N GLY A 9 3.47 -10.69 -17.87
CA GLY A 9 3.08 -12.08 -17.63
C GLY A 9 4.14 -12.90 -16.88
N ILE A 10 5.43 -12.67 -17.17
CA ILE A 10 6.54 -13.39 -16.52
C ILE A 10 6.74 -12.89 -15.07
N MET A 11 6.58 -11.59 -14.80
CA MET A 11 6.64 -11.07 -13.42
C MET A 11 5.41 -11.44 -12.59
N ALA A 12 4.21 -11.48 -13.18
CA ALA A 12 3.01 -11.97 -12.50
C ALA A 12 3.16 -13.44 -12.05
N MET A 13 3.88 -14.27 -12.82
CA MET A 13 4.22 -15.65 -12.43
C MET A 13 5.24 -15.72 -11.30
N ALA A 14 6.15 -14.75 -11.18
CA ALA A 14 7.08 -14.67 -10.04
C ALA A 14 6.37 -14.23 -8.75
N MET A 15 5.36 -13.36 -8.83
CA MET A 15 4.56 -12.98 -7.64
C MET A 15 3.64 -14.11 -7.14
N LEU A 16 3.36 -15.11 -7.99
CA LEU A 16 2.58 -16.29 -7.61
C LEU A 16 3.35 -17.27 -6.71
N SER A 17 4.68 -17.17 -6.63
CA SER A 17 5.49 -18.01 -5.74
C SER A 17 5.69 -17.42 -4.35
N GLN A 18 5.05 -16.28 -4.02
CA GLN A 18 5.19 -15.66 -2.72
C GLN A 18 4.35 -16.36 -1.65
N HIS A 19 4.94 -16.49 -0.46
CA HIS A 19 4.19 -16.70 0.77
C HIS A 19 3.41 -15.41 1.05
N CYS A 20 2.12 -15.36 0.73
CA CYS A 20 1.25 -14.35 1.33
C CYS A 20 1.27 -14.54 2.86
N LEU A 21 1.28 -13.43 3.61
CA LEU A 21 1.04 -13.41 5.05
C LEU A 21 -0.29 -14.12 5.35
N ALA A 22 -0.21 -15.40 5.66
CA ALA A 22 -1.30 -16.17 6.19
C ALA A 22 -1.38 -15.86 7.68
N LEU A 23 -2.59 -15.59 8.19
CA LEU A 23 -2.80 -15.36 9.64
C LEU A 23 -2.71 -16.68 10.41
N VAL A 24 -2.78 -17.80 9.69
CA VAL A 24 -2.28 -19.08 10.14
C VAL A 24 -0.96 -19.33 9.42
N SER A 25 0.15 -19.19 10.13
CA SER A 25 1.49 -19.46 9.60
C SER A 25 1.98 -20.79 10.13
N THR A 26 2.50 -21.63 9.24
CA THR A 26 3.37 -22.76 9.59
C THR A 26 4.78 -22.37 9.21
N GLU A 27 5.61 -22.09 10.20
CA GLU A 27 7.01 -21.71 9.97
C GLU A 27 7.94 -22.88 10.33
N LEU A 28 8.87 -23.19 9.44
CA LEU A 28 9.96 -24.12 9.75
C LEU A 28 11.08 -23.31 10.40
N ILE A 29 11.36 -23.61 11.66
CA ILE A 29 12.40 -22.91 12.42
C ILE A 29 13.59 -23.85 12.56
N GLU A 30 14.75 -23.40 12.10
CA GLU A 30 16.05 -24.08 12.20
C GLU A 30 16.99 -23.19 13.00
N GLU A 31 17.20 -23.54 14.27
CA GLU A 31 17.95 -22.70 15.20
C GLU A 31 18.94 -23.52 16.02
N SER A 32 20.10 -22.92 16.33
CA SER A 32 21.17 -23.57 17.09
C SER A 32 21.80 -22.61 18.10
N GLY A 33 22.04 -23.09 19.32
CA GLY A 33 22.57 -22.28 20.41
C GLY A 33 21.48 -21.50 21.13
N VAL A 34 21.86 -20.45 21.86
CA VAL A 34 20.87 -19.57 22.46
C VAL A 34 20.42 -18.52 21.45
N SER A 35 19.24 -18.71 20.91
CA SER A 35 18.61 -17.78 20.00
C SER A 35 17.15 -17.57 20.36
N ALA A 36 16.61 -16.44 19.89
CA ALA A 36 15.22 -16.10 20.00
C ALA A 36 14.71 -15.70 18.62
N THR A 37 13.81 -16.51 18.07
CA THR A 37 13.23 -16.29 16.74
C THR A 37 11.79 -15.86 16.86
N LEU A 38 11.42 -14.89 16.01
CA LEU A 38 10.02 -14.50 15.86
C LEU A 38 9.29 -15.65 15.14
N VAL A 39 8.17 -16.12 15.70
CA VAL A 39 7.39 -17.25 15.17
C VAL A 39 6.25 -16.77 14.27
N ALA A 40 5.74 -15.58 14.56
CA ALA A 40 4.71 -14.92 13.79
C ALA A 40 4.79 -13.42 14.00
N ASP A 41 4.34 -12.65 13.02
CA ASP A 41 4.23 -11.21 13.13
C ASP A 41 3.37 -10.79 14.32
N ALA A 42 3.73 -9.65 14.90
CA ALA A 42 3.07 -9.08 16.06
C ALA A 42 1.56 -8.85 15.81
N PHE A 43 0.72 -9.58 16.54
CA PHE A 43 -0.73 -9.64 16.36
C PHE A 43 -1.47 -8.76 17.37
N GLY A 44 -2.30 -7.84 16.88
CA GLY A 44 -3.16 -7.00 17.72
C GLY A 44 -4.37 -7.77 18.24
N ALA A 45 -4.37 -8.12 19.53
CA ALA A 45 -5.34 -9.03 20.12
C ALA A 45 -6.27 -8.35 21.13
N ALA A 46 -7.56 -8.65 21.08
CA ALA A 46 -8.57 -8.06 21.97
C ALA A 46 -8.71 -8.85 23.27
N ALA A 47 -9.19 -8.18 24.32
CA ALA A 47 -9.55 -8.86 25.57
C ALA A 47 -10.61 -9.94 25.28
N GLY A 48 -10.34 -11.17 25.73
CA GLY A 48 -11.14 -12.35 25.43
C GLY A 48 -10.84 -13.00 24.08
N GLY A 49 -9.81 -12.55 23.36
CA GLY A 49 -9.24 -13.27 22.21
C GLY A 49 -8.56 -14.58 22.65
N TYR A 50 -8.23 -15.40 21.66
CA TYR A 50 -7.67 -16.71 21.83
C TYR A 50 -6.48 -16.92 20.89
N MET A 51 -5.38 -17.42 21.43
CA MET A 51 -4.20 -17.82 20.66
C MET A 51 -3.98 -19.32 20.85
N HIS A 52 -3.75 -20.01 19.76
CA HIS A 52 -3.44 -21.43 19.75
C HIS A 52 -2.19 -21.68 18.92
N PHE A 53 -1.25 -22.40 19.53
CA PHE A 53 0.02 -22.76 18.93
C PHE A 53 0.16 -24.28 18.95
N GLU A 54 0.53 -24.87 17.83
CA GLU A 54 0.84 -26.29 17.74
C GLU A 54 2.26 -26.45 17.20
N VAL A 55 3.08 -27.13 18.00
CA VAL A 55 4.52 -27.29 17.77
C VAL A 55 4.78 -28.74 17.40
N GLU A 56 5.30 -28.95 16.20
CA GLU A 56 5.68 -30.26 15.69
C GLU A 56 7.21 -30.34 15.53
N PRO A 57 7.95 -30.86 16.52
CA PRO A 57 9.39 -31.03 16.40
C PRO A 57 9.73 -32.14 15.40
N THR A 58 10.75 -31.89 14.56
CA THR A 58 11.29 -32.83 13.59
C THR A 58 12.26 -33.81 14.27
N SER A 59 12.55 -34.96 13.65
CA SER A 59 13.46 -35.99 14.17
C SER A 59 14.88 -35.51 14.50
N ASP A 60 15.30 -34.38 13.92
CA ASP A 60 16.62 -33.78 14.12
C ASP A 60 16.69 -32.87 15.36
N TRP A 61 15.57 -32.67 16.06
CA TRP A 61 15.52 -31.96 17.33
C TRP A 61 16.33 -32.68 18.40
N ARG A 62 17.34 -32.00 18.97
CA ARG A 62 18.09 -32.48 20.14
C ARG A 62 17.52 -31.85 21.40
N SER A 63 16.71 -32.63 22.12
CA SER A 63 16.01 -32.26 23.36
C SER A 63 16.92 -32.10 24.60
N ASN A 64 18.23 -31.93 24.43
CA ASN A 64 19.11 -31.76 25.60
C ASN A 64 18.92 -30.40 26.29
N GLY A 65 18.16 -29.49 25.68
CA GLY A 65 17.86 -28.15 26.18
C GLY A 65 16.37 -27.84 26.27
N VAL A 66 16.02 -26.93 27.18
CA VAL A 66 14.65 -26.45 27.37
C VAL A 66 14.35 -25.36 26.34
N ALA A 67 13.44 -25.65 25.40
CA ALA A 67 12.93 -24.65 24.46
C ALA A 67 11.60 -24.10 24.99
N TYR A 68 11.41 -22.78 24.87
CA TYR A 68 10.21 -22.11 25.33
C TYR A 68 9.53 -21.37 24.18
N LEU A 69 8.21 -21.51 24.09
CA LEU A 69 7.38 -20.57 23.34
C LEU A 69 6.99 -19.43 24.28
N VAL A 70 7.44 -18.23 23.96
CA VAL A 70 7.30 -17.03 24.79
C VAL A 70 6.45 -16.02 24.04
N VAL A 71 5.30 -15.66 24.59
CA VAL A 71 4.42 -14.62 24.03
C VAL A 71 4.67 -13.32 24.80
N VAL A 72 5.08 -12.29 24.09
CA VAL A 72 5.44 -10.99 24.67
C VAL A 72 4.41 -9.95 24.23
N ALA A 73 3.92 -9.15 25.17
CA ALA A 73 2.99 -8.06 24.90
C ALA A 73 3.74 -6.74 24.70
N GLU A 74 3.27 -5.87 23.81
CA GLU A 74 3.94 -4.60 23.48
C GLU A 74 4.04 -3.67 24.71
N SER A 75 3.06 -3.68 25.60
CA SER A 75 3.10 -2.95 26.88
C SER A 75 4.17 -3.46 27.85
N MET A 76 4.59 -4.73 27.71
CA MET A 76 5.65 -5.34 28.53
C MET A 76 7.04 -5.14 27.91
N THR A 77 7.10 -4.97 26.58
CA THR A 77 8.31 -4.49 25.89
C THR A 77 8.52 -3.01 26.14
N SER A 78 9.10 -2.69 27.29
CA SER A 78 10.05 -1.57 27.34
C SER A 78 11.16 -1.83 26.31
N GLN A 79 11.79 -0.76 25.78
CA GLN A 79 13.00 -0.77 24.93
C GLN A 79 14.03 -1.86 25.29
N TYR A 80 14.03 -2.29 26.56
CA TYR A 80 14.78 -3.40 27.12
C TYR A 80 14.69 -4.74 26.36
N PHE A 81 13.51 -5.21 25.90
CA PHE A 81 13.38 -6.56 25.31
C PHE A 81 14.01 -6.66 23.92
N THR A 82 13.86 -5.63 23.07
CA THR A 82 14.54 -5.54 21.78
C THR A 82 16.05 -5.47 21.92
N THR A 83 16.55 -4.71 22.90
CA THR A 83 17.99 -4.66 23.19
C THR A 83 18.50 -5.99 23.76
N LEU A 84 17.68 -6.74 24.51
CA LEU A 84 18.03 -8.08 25.00
C LEU A 84 18.13 -9.13 23.88
N LEU A 85 17.29 -9.03 22.85
CA LEU A 85 17.35 -9.85 21.64
C LEU A 85 18.58 -9.51 20.77
N GLU A 86 18.99 -8.24 20.71
CA GLU A 86 20.24 -7.84 20.04
C GLU A 86 21.50 -8.19 20.86
N MET A 87 21.39 -8.24 22.20
CA MET A 87 22.49 -8.58 23.10
C MET A 87 22.68 -10.09 23.30
N SER A 88 21.72 -10.96 22.93
CA SER A 88 21.91 -12.42 23.01
C SER A 88 22.98 -12.94 22.05
N ASP A 89 23.34 -12.16 21.02
CA ASP A 89 24.45 -12.46 20.11
C ASP A 89 25.83 -12.13 20.70
N LEU A 90 25.89 -11.45 21.86
CA LEU A 90 27.13 -10.98 22.48
C LEU A 90 27.37 -11.68 23.83
N GLU A 91 28.39 -12.53 23.83
CA GLU A 91 28.93 -13.34 24.94
C GLU A 91 28.69 -12.79 26.37
N ALA A 92 28.15 -13.63 27.26
CA ALA A 92 28.41 -13.57 28.71
C ALA A 92 28.13 -14.92 29.41
N ASP A 93 28.91 -15.20 30.45
CA ASP A 93 29.07 -16.46 31.17
C ASP A 93 27.82 -17.03 31.91
N ASP A 94 26.64 -16.40 31.80
CA ASP A 94 25.38 -16.76 32.50
C ASP A 94 24.28 -17.20 31.50
N PRO A 95 23.18 -17.88 31.93
CA PRO A 95 22.03 -18.07 31.04
C PRO A 95 21.52 -16.69 30.59
N PRO A 96 21.32 -16.48 29.27
CA PRO A 96 21.03 -15.16 28.76
C PRO A 96 19.71 -14.64 29.32
N PRO A 97 19.63 -13.33 29.61
CA PRO A 97 18.47 -12.71 30.26
C PRO A 97 17.14 -12.92 29.50
N VAL A 98 17.18 -13.25 28.20
CA VAL A 98 16.01 -13.63 27.38
C VAL A 98 15.30 -14.86 27.96
N CYS A 99 16.04 -15.81 28.52
CA CYS A 99 15.50 -17.03 29.10
C CYS A 99 14.72 -16.81 30.41
N ALA A 100 14.98 -15.73 31.12
CA ALA A 100 14.28 -15.38 32.37
C ALA A 100 13.36 -14.14 32.20
N ALA A 101 13.22 -13.62 30.98
CA ALA A 101 12.49 -12.39 30.74
C ALA A 101 10.99 -12.55 31.04
N PRO A 102 10.36 -11.51 31.64
CA PRO A 102 8.92 -11.49 31.88
C PRO A 102 8.17 -11.53 30.54
N SER A 103 7.09 -12.29 30.50
CA SER A 103 6.29 -12.55 29.30
C SER A 103 4.82 -12.70 29.66
N ALA A 104 3.94 -12.46 28.69
CA ALA A 104 2.50 -12.62 28.87
C ALA A 104 2.11 -14.10 28.95
N GLY A 105 2.82 -14.95 28.21
CA GLY A 105 2.69 -16.41 28.26
C GLY A 105 4.05 -17.07 28.03
N ARG A 106 4.31 -18.17 28.75
CA ARG A 106 5.52 -18.97 28.59
C ARG A 106 5.16 -20.44 28.66
N PHE A 107 5.52 -21.18 27.62
CA PHE A 107 5.21 -22.58 27.48
C PHE A 107 6.49 -23.37 27.21
N GLU A 108 6.74 -24.41 28.00
CA GLU A 108 7.87 -25.30 27.82
C GLU A 108 7.54 -26.35 26.75
N ILE A 109 8.44 -26.50 25.77
CA ILE A 109 8.26 -27.44 24.65
C ILE A 109 8.96 -28.74 25.02
N THR A 110 8.17 -29.81 25.18
CA THR A 110 8.64 -31.14 25.57
C THR A 110 8.52 -32.16 24.45
N GLY A 111 7.74 -31.85 23.40
CA GLY A 111 7.55 -32.69 22.22
C GLY A 111 6.52 -32.10 21.27
N HIS A 112 5.66 -32.96 20.74
CA HIS A 112 4.44 -32.50 20.05
C HIS A 112 3.48 -31.96 21.09
N ASP A 113 3.39 -30.63 21.17
CA ASP A 113 2.64 -29.94 22.21
C ASP A 113 1.71 -28.89 21.58
N SER A 114 0.50 -28.81 22.13
CA SER A 114 -0.50 -27.80 21.77
C SER A 114 -0.69 -26.82 22.93
N PHE A 115 -0.47 -25.54 22.69
CA PHE A 115 -0.57 -24.48 23.69
C PHE A 115 -1.73 -23.54 23.39
N ASN A 116 -2.50 -23.24 24.44
CA ASN A 116 -3.68 -22.40 24.36
C ASN A 116 -3.56 -21.25 25.35
N MET A 117 -3.81 -20.02 24.88
CA MET A 117 -3.76 -18.83 25.73
C MET A 117 -4.97 -17.94 25.45
N SER A 118 -5.71 -17.62 26.51
CA SER A 118 -6.75 -16.58 26.48
C SER A 118 -6.14 -15.21 26.78
N ILE A 119 -6.53 -14.20 26.01
CA ILE A 119 -5.99 -12.85 26.14
C ILE A 119 -6.79 -12.06 27.19
N ALA A 120 -6.10 -11.54 28.21
CA ALA A 120 -6.73 -10.80 29.31
C ALA A 120 -6.93 -9.31 28.99
N HIS A 121 -5.98 -8.69 28.31
CA HIS A 121 -5.97 -7.25 28.00
C HIS A 121 -5.78 -7.03 26.50
N HIS A 122 -6.29 -5.91 25.99
CA HIS A 122 -6.02 -5.55 24.59
C HIS A 122 -4.57 -5.10 24.48
N ASP A 123 -3.79 -5.75 23.62
CA ASP A 123 -2.40 -5.41 23.37
C ASP A 123 -1.95 -6.03 22.04
N ARG A 124 -0.74 -5.67 21.60
CA ARG A 124 -0.07 -6.33 20.48
C ARG A 124 0.86 -7.41 21.03
N TYR A 125 0.68 -8.63 20.56
CA TYR A 125 1.39 -9.81 21.06
C TYR A 125 2.30 -10.39 19.99
N SER A 126 3.55 -10.62 20.33
CA SER A 126 4.57 -11.22 19.47
C SER A 126 5.01 -12.54 20.08
N PRO A 127 4.76 -13.69 19.41
CA PRO A 127 5.29 -14.97 19.84
C PRO A 127 6.75 -15.14 19.38
N TYR A 128 7.60 -15.50 20.33
CA TYR A 128 8.99 -15.85 20.11
C TYR A 128 9.24 -17.30 20.52
N LEU A 129 10.05 -18.01 19.74
CA LEU A 129 10.63 -19.27 20.14
C LEU A 129 12.02 -18.97 20.71
N VAL A 130 12.25 -19.38 21.96
CA VAL A 130 13.50 -19.13 22.67
C VAL A 130 14.15 -20.47 23.04
N VAL A 131 15.37 -20.69 22.57
CA VAL A 131 16.18 -21.85 22.95
C VAL A 131 17.14 -21.43 24.05
N CYS A 132 17.07 -22.07 25.22
CA CYS A 132 17.83 -21.64 26.40
C CYS A 132 19.09 -22.46 26.71
N ASP A 133 19.48 -23.35 25.80
CA ASP A 133 20.64 -24.22 25.98
C ASP A 133 21.72 -23.94 24.92
N ARG A 134 22.99 -23.88 25.34
CA ARG A 134 24.14 -23.59 24.48
C ARG A 134 24.41 -24.71 23.46
N GLY A 135 23.99 -25.94 23.76
CA GLY A 135 24.07 -27.09 22.85
C GLY A 135 22.72 -27.50 22.24
N GLY A 136 21.66 -26.77 22.56
CA GLY A 136 20.31 -27.02 22.08
C GLY A 136 20.15 -26.52 20.65
N SER A 137 19.31 -27.21 19.89
CA SER A 137 18.93 -26.78 18.56
C SER A 137 17.49 -27.18 18.33
N PHE A 138 16.65 -26.25 17.90
CA PHE A 138 15.25 -26.52 17.58
C PHE A 138 15.09 -26.68 16.07
N TYR A 139 14.42 -27.76 15.69
CA TYR A 139 14.03 -28.06 14.32
C TYR A 139 12.60 -28.54 14.36
N GLY A 140 11.69 -27.77 13.78
CA GLY A 140 10.28 -28.13 13.82
C GLY A 140 9.40 -27.12 13.10
N HIS A 141 8.16 -27.54 12.89
CA HIS A 141 7.10 -26.68 12.40
C HIS A 141 6.35 -26.09 13.58
N VAL A 142 6.18 -24.77 13.59
CA VAL A 142 5.29 -24.10 14.52
C VAL A 142 4.12 -23.54 13.74
N THR A 143 2.93 -24.02 14.08
CA THR A 143 1.68 -23.48 13.56
C THR A 143 1.11 -22.51 14.59
N SER A 144 0.80 -21.29 14.16
CA SER A 144 0.20 -20.27 15.02
C SER A 144 -1.17 -19.89 14.48
N THR A 145 -2.17 -19.88 15.35
CA THR A 145 -3.55 -19.51 15.02
C THR A 145 -4.05 -18.47 16.00
N PHE A 146 -4.45 -17.32 15.46
CA PHE A 146 -4.96 -16.20 16.24
C PHE A 146 -6.44 -15.98 15.95
N LEU A 147 -7.23 -15.82 17.01
CA LEU A 147 -8.67 -15.61 16.95
C LEU A 147 -9.06 -14.46 17.87
N ASN A 148 -9.70 -13.44 17.31
CA ASN A 148 -10.34 -12.37 18.05
C ASN A 148 -11.84 -12.64 18.20
N ARG A 149 -12.40 -12.14 19.30
CA ARG A 149 -13.82 -12.27 19.62
C ARG A 149 -14.63 -11.19 18.91
N VAL A 150 -15.70 -11.61 18.24
CA VAL A 150 -16.67 -10.70 17.62
C VAL A 150 -17.60 -10.13 18.71
N PRO A 151 -18.11 -8.89 18.57
CA PRO A 151 -19.12 -8.34 19.48
C PRO A 151 -20.36 -9.24 19.71
N GLU A 152 -20.65 -10.17 18.80
CA GLU A 152 -21.73 -11.16 18.91
C GLU A 152 -21.39 -12.37 19.81
N GLY A 153 -20.17 -12.43 20.34
CA GLY A 153 -19.77 -13.40 21.37
C GLY A 153 -18.98 -14.60 20.85
N ASP A 154 -18.95 -14.84 19.54
CA ASP A 154 -18.23 -15.94 18.90
C ASP A 154 -16.76 -15.60 18.56
N LEU A 155 -15.87 -16.58 18.73
CA LEU A 155 -14.42 -16.52 18.42
C LEU A 155 -14.18 -16.91 16.95
N THR A 156 -14.48 -16.02 16.01
CA THR A 156 -14.47 -16.35 14.57
C THR A 156 -13.64 -15.41 13.71
N GLN A 157 -13.11 -14.30 14.25
CA GLN A 157 -12.35 -13.35 13.45
C GLN A 157 -10.85 -13.61 13.55
N HIS A 158 -10.24 -13.99 12.44
CA HIS A 158 -8.79 -14.17 12.36
C HIS A 158 -8.03 -12.84 12.30
N LEU A 159 -8.70 -11.72 11.98
CA LEU A 159 -8.05 -10.43 11.78
C LEU A 159 -7.61 -9.79 13.11
N PRO A 160 -6.44 -9.15 13.16
CA PRO A 160 -6.03 -8.37 14.33
C PRO A 160 -6.87 -7.10 14.46
N ILE A 161 -6.93 -6.52 15.66
CA ILE A 161 -7.78 -5.36 15.99
C ILE A 161 -7.56 -4.20 15.01
N ASN A 162 -6.30 -3.87 14.74
CA ASN A 162 -5.92 -2.77 13.86
C ASN A 162 -6.41 -2.97 12.41
N GLN A 163 -6.73 -4.20 12.03
CA GLN A 163 -7.23 -4.56 10.71
C GLN A 163 -8.73 -4.87 10.68
N ALA A 164 -9.38 -5.07 11.83
CA ALA A 164 -10.77 -5.53 11.91
C ALA A 164 -11.78 -4.65 11.13
N MET A 165 -11.52 -3.34 11.03
CA MET A 165 -12.37 -2.39 10.30
C MET A 165 -12.08 -2.32 8.78
N LEU A 166 -10.94 -2.85 8.32
CA LEU A 166 -10.52 -2.78 6.92
C LEU A 166 -11.51 -3.40 5.93
N PRO A 167 -12.12 -4.59 6.17
CA PRO A 167 -13.11 -5.16 5.25
C PRO A 167 -14.29 -4.21 4.99
N ALA A 168 -14.81 -3.59 6.04
CA ALA A 168 -15.91 -2.63 5.94
C ALA A 168 -15.48 -1.36 5.20
N LEU A 169 -14.30 -0.81 5.53
CA LEU A 169 -13.73 0.36 4.88
C LEU A 169 -13.53 0.14 3.37
N TYR A 170 -12.89 -0.98 2.99
CA TYR A 170 -12.64 -1.30 1.59
C TYR A 170 -13.95 -1.57 0.82
N THR A 171 -14.94 -2.18 1.46
CA THR A 171 -16.27 -2.37 0.86
C THR A 171 -16.95 -1.03 0.59
N LEU A 172 -16.98 -0.13 1.58
CA LEU A 172 -17.55 1.22 1.42
C LEU A 172 -16.83 2.00 0.31
N MET A 173 -15.49 2.03 0.33
CA MET A 173 -14.71 2.75 -0.68
C MET A 173 -14.88 2.14 -2.07
N SER A 174 -15.05 0.82 -2.19
CA SER A 174 -15.32 0.18 -3.48
C SER A 174 -16.61 0.72 -4.11
N VAL A 175 -17.69 0.88 -3.32
CA VAL A 175 -18.96 1.46 -3.78
C VAL A 175 -18.76 2.91 -4.23
N VAL A 176 -18.01 3.71 -3.45
CA VAL A 176 -17.70 5.10 -3.79
C VAL A 176 -16.93 5.20 -5.11
N TYR A 177 -15.90 4.38 -5.30
CA TYR A 177 -15.12 4.38 -6.54
C TYR A 177 -15.91 3.85 -7.74
N VAL A 178 -16.81 2.87 -7.54
CA VAL A 178 -17.72 2.40 -8.60
C VAL A 178 -18.66 3.53 -9.04
N ALA A 179 -19.23 4.27 -8.09
CA ALA A 179 -20.05 5.44 -8.38
C ALA A 179 -19.26 6.53 -9.12
N LEU A 180 -18.02 6.81 -8.69
CA LEU A 180 -17.13 7.76 -9.36
C LEU A 180 -16.81 7.33 -10.80
N THR A 181 -16.55 6.04 -11.02
CA THR A 181 -16.29 5.47 -12.35
C THR A 181 -17.50 5.59 -13.25
N ALA A 182 -18.70 5.26 -12.74
CA ALA A 182 -19.95 5.39 -13.48
C ALA A 182 -20.25 6.85 -13.84
N ALA A 183 -20.02 7.78 -12.91
CA ALA A 183 -20.17 9.22 -13.16
C ALA A 183 -19.21 9.70 -14.27
N TRP A 184 -17.94 9.31 -14.20
CA TRP A 184 -16.92 9.67 -15.19
C TRP A 184 -17.24 9.10 -16.58
N LEU A 185 -17.62 7.83 -16.63
CA LEU A 185 -18.02 7.17 -17.86
C LEU A 185 -19.26 7.82 -18.46
N GLY A 186 -20.26 8.15 -17.63
CA GLY A 186 -21.45 8.89 -18.05
C GLY A 186 -21.11 10.22 -18.70
N GLU A 187 -20.19 10.99 -18.11
CA GLU A 187 -19.75 12.28 -18.64
C GLU A 187 -18.98 12.14 -19.97
N MET A 188 -18.11 11.14 -20.07
CA MET A 188 -17.42 10.78 -21.32
C MET A 188 -18.42 10.37 -22.43
N VAL A 189 -19.48 9.64 -22.08
CA VAL A 189 -20.52 9.20 -23.01
C VAL A 189 -21.38 10.38 -23.49
N ARG A 190 -21.65 11.37 -22.62
CA ARG A 190 -22.38 12.60 -22.97
C ARG A 190 -21.56 13.50 -23.89
N LEU A 191 -20.28 13.69 -23.58
CA LEU A 191 -19.38 14.61 -24.27
C LEU A 191 -18.44 13.91 -25.25
N ARG A 192 -18.86 12.79 -25.85
CA ARG A 192 -18.03 11.91 -26.72
C ARG A 192 -17.23 12.62 -27.80
N ARG A 193 -17.74 13.73 -28.35
CA ARG A 193 -17.08 14.52 -29.40
C ARG A 193 -15.88 15.33 -28.90
N HIS A 194 -15.78 15.59 -27.60
CA HIS A 194 -14.74 16.39 -26.95
C HIS A 194 -13.83 15.55 -26.07
N VAL A 195 -13.89 14.21 -26.17
CA VAL A 195 -13.05 13.31 -25.37
C VAL A 195 -11.63 13.27 -25.92
N LEU A 196 -10.72 13.91 -25.18
CA LEU A 196 -9.27 13.81 -25.38
C LEU A 196 -8.72 12.47 -24.85
N PRO A 197 -7.59 11.98 -25.41
CA PRO A 197 -6.90 10.78 -24.92
C PRO A 197 -6.58 10.82 -23.41
N VAL A 198 -6.37 12.01 -22.85
CA VAL A 198 -6.10 12.21 -21.43
C VAL A 198 -7.27 11.76 -20.55
N HIS A 199 -8.51 12.02 -20.96
CA HIS A 199 -9.65 11.59 -20.15
C HIS A 199 -9.81 10.06 -20.15
N SER A 200 -9.38 9.38 -21.22
CA SER A 200 -9.33 7.92 -21.27
C SER A 200 -8.30 7.35 -20.28
N LEU A 201 -7.18 8.05 -20.09
CA LEU A 201 -6.17 7.70 -19.10
C LEU A 201 -6.67 7.92 -17.67
N CYS A 202 -7.40 9.03 -17.42
CA CYS A 202 -8.07 9.24 -16.14
C CYS A 202 -9.08 8.15 -15.83
N LEU A 203 -9.93 7.79 -16.80
CA LEU A 203 -10.87 6.69 -16.64
C LEU A 203 -10.15 5.38 -16.32
N ALA A 204 -9.05 5.07 -17.04
CA ALA A 204 -8.25 3.89 -16.75
C ALA A 204 -7.69 3.91 -15.31
N CYS A 205 -7.24 5.08 -14.83
CA CYS A 205 -6.77 5.24 -13.45
C CYS A 205 -7.87 4.95 -12.42
N VAL A 206 -9.07 5.51 -12.59
CA VAL A 206 -10.20 5.25 -11.68
C VAL A 206 -10.66 3.80 -11.76
N VAL A 207 -10.69 3.19 -12.96
CA VAL A 207 -11.05 1.78 -13.14
C VAL A 207 -10.04 0.87 -12.43
N VAL A 208 -8.73 1.07 -12.61
CA VAL A 208 -7.71 0.30 -11.91
C VAL A 208 -7.88 0.43 -10.38
N LYS A 209 -8.16 1.65 -9.90
CA LYS A 209 -8.45 1.90 -8.48
C LYS A 209 -9.71 1.16 -8.00
N THR A 210 -10.80 1.14 -8.78
CA THR A 210 -12.01 0.36 -8.41
C THR A 210 -11.71 -1.12 -8.26
N VAL A 211 -11.02 -1.72 -9.23
CA VAL A 211 -10.70 -3.15 -9.21
C VAL A 211 -9.79 -3.45 -8.04
N GLN A 212 -8.79 -2.60 -7.77
CA GLN A 212 -7.93 -2.71 -6.59
C GLN A 212 -8.74 -2.77 -5.28
N PHE A 213 -9.72 -1.88 -5.09
CA PHE A 213 -10.53 -1.86 -3.87
C PHE A 213 -11.47 -3.06 -3.75
N ILE A 214 -12.08 -3.50 -4.86
CA ILE A 214 -12.92 -4.70 -4.88
C ILE A 214 -12.08 -5.92 -4.49
N LEU A 215 -10.89 -6.09 -5.07
CA LEU A 215 -9.99 -7.18 -4.73
C LEU A 215 -9.56 -7.12 -3.26
N ARG A 216 -9.21 -5.94 -2.73
CA ARG A 216 -8.89 -5.76 -1.30
C ARG A 216 -10.06 -6.12 -0.39
N ALA A 217 -11.27 -5.69 -0.72
CA ALA A 217 -12.46 -6.02 0.06
C ALA A 217 -12.68 -7.53 0.13
N ILE A 218 -12.59 -8.23 -1.01
CA ILE A 218 -12.73 -9.69 -1.07
C ILE A 218 -11.60 -10.38 -0.31
N TYR A 219 -10.35 -9.91 -0.47
CA TYR A 219 -9.18 -10.47 0.20
C TYR A 219 -9.31 -10.39 1.73
N PHE A 220 -9.52 -9.20 2.28
CA PHE A 220 -9.62 -9.01 3.72
C PHE A 220 -10.89 -9.65 4.30
N HIS A 221 -11.98 -9.73 3.54
CA HIS A 221 -13.16 -10.47 3.97
C HIS A 221 -12.87 -11.98 4.07
N ARG A 222 -12.22 -12.57 3.05
CA ARG A 222 -11.82 -13.98 3.12
C ARG A 222 -10.85 -14.27 4.25
N GLN A 223 -9.85 -13.41 4.40
CA GLN A 223 -8.86 -13.49 5.45
C GLN A 223 -9.51 -13.46 6.84
N SER A 224 -10.58 -12.66 7.01
CA SER A 224 -11.31 -12.59 8.29
C SER A 224 -12.02 -13.88 8.67
N VAL A 225 -12.47 -14.66 7.67
CA VAL A 225 -13.29 -15.87 7.86
C VAL A 225 -12.45 -17.15 7.83
N HIS A 226 -11.37 -17.21 7.05
CA HIS A 226 -10.65 -18.47 6.76
C HIS A 226 -9.17 -18.46 7.18
N GLY A 227 -8.61 -17.35 7.68
CA GLY A 227 -7.22 -17.33 8.16
C GLY A 227 -6.12 -17.36 7.08
N GLY A 228 -6.44 -17.65 5.81
CA GLY A 228 -5.58 -17.34 4.66
C GLY A 228 -4.64 -18.44 4.14
N GLU A 229 -4.92 -19.73 4.39
CA GLU A 229 -4.02 -20.84 4.00
C GLU A 229 -4.23 -21.37 2.56
N GLY A 230 -5.28 -20.96 1.85
CA GLY A 230 -5.61 -21.54 0.55
C GLY A 230 -4.75 -21.00 -0.62
N ASP A 231 -4.44 -21.85 -1.60
CA ASP A 231 -3.82 -21.44 -2.89
C ASP A 231 -4.60 -20.32 -3.59
N ARG A 232 -5.94 -20.32 -3.43
CA ARG A 232 -6.81 -19.27 -3.96
C ARG A 232 -6.59 -17.92 -3.28
N ASP A 233 -6.21 -17.90 -2.01
CA ASP A 233 -6.00 -16.69 -1.25
C ASP A 233 -4.61 -16.10 -1.56
N ARG A 234 -3.61 -16.95 -1.84
CA ARG A 234 -2.32 -16.55 -2.44
C ARG A 234 -2.49 -15.85 -3.79
N LEU A 235 -3.25 -16.48 -4.70
CA LEU A 235 -3.60 -15.90 -6.01
C LEU A 235 -4.28 -14.53 -5.88
N LEU A 236 -5.19 -14.41 -4.91
CA LEU A 236 -5.92 -13.17 -4.64
C LEU A 236 -5.02 -12.09 -4.04
N GLY A 237 -4.13 -12.45 -3.11
CA GLY A 237 -3.12 -11.55 -2.54
C GLY A 237 -2.17 -11.00 -3.60
N ALA A 238 -1.63 -11.87 -4.46
CA ALA A 238 -0.79 -11.46 -5.60
C ALA A 238 -1.55 -10.52 -6.55
N ALA A 239 -2.84 -10.79 -6.82
CA ALA A 239 -3.66 -9.89 -7.63
C ALA A 239 -3.84 -8.52 -6.95
N VAL A 240 -4.07 -8.47 -5.64
CA VAL A 240 -4.16 -7.21 -4.88
C VAL A 240 -2.86 -6.40 -5.02
N VAL A 241 -1.70 -7.01 -4.81
CA VAL A 241 -0.38 -6.39 -4.95
C VAL A 241 -0.16 -5.84 -6.36
N LEU A 242 -0.46 -6.64 -7.38
CA LEU A 242 -0.36 -6.23 -8.78
C LEU A 242 -1.21 -4.98 -9.07
N PHE A 243 -2.47 -4.95 -8.63
CA PHE A 243 -3.35 -3.81 -8.85
C PHE A 243 -2.94 -2.57 -8.04
N ILE A 244 -2.30 -2.74 -6.87
CA ILE A 244 -1.66 -1.64 -6.13
C ILE A 244 -0.56 -1.01 -6.98
N VAL A 245 0.39 -1.81 -7.48
CA VAL A 245 1.51 -1.31 -8.30
C VAL A 245 0.98 -0.68 -9.60
N LEU A 246 0.03 -1.34 -10.27
CA LEU A 246 -0.58 -0.83 -11.49
C LEU A 246 -1.24 0.54 -11.27
N PHE A 247 -1.98 0.71 -10.18
CA PHE A 247 -2.56 2.01 -9.83
C PHE A 247 -1.48 3.06 -9.65
N GLN A 248 -0.42 2.79 -8.89
CA GLN A 248 0.66 3.74 -8.65
C GLN A 248 1.35 4.18 -9.97
N VAL A 249 1.65 3.22 -10.85
CA VAL A 249 2.27 3.48 -12.16
C VAL A 249 1.35 4.32 -13.05
N VAL A 250 0.08 3.92 -13.19
CA VAL A 250 -0.90 4.62 -14.04
C VAL A 250 -1.19 6.02 -13.49
N PHE A 251 -1.31 6.17 -12.17
CA PHE A 251 -1.53 7.46 -11.53
C PHE A 251 -0.34 8.40 -11.73
N LEU A 252 0.90 7.91 -11.54
CA LEU A 252 2.11 8.70 -11.77
C LEU A 252 2.25 9.10 -13.25
N LEU A 253 1.99 8.19 -14.18
CA LEU A 253 1.95 8.46 -15.61
C LEU A 253 0.91 9.55 -15.93
N THR A 254 -0.28 9.47 -15.32
CA THR A 254 -1.37 10.44 -15.51
C THR A 254 -0.93 11.83 -15.06
N LEU A 255 -0.35 11.96 -13.87
CA LEU A 255 0.17 13.24 -13.37
C LEU A 255 1.27 13.80 -14.28
N LEU A 256 2.22 12.96 -14.70
CA LEU A 256 3.31 13.37 -15.59
C LEU A 256 2.78 13.88 -16.94
N LEU A 257 1.82 13.18 -17.54
CA LEU A 257 1.23 13.56 -18.82
C LEU A 257 0.39 14.84 -18.74
N PHE A 258 -0.38 15.02 -17.66
CA PHE A 258 -1.07 16.29 -17.38
C PHE A 258 -0.09 17.45 -17.28
N SER A 259 1.02 17.21 -16.59
CA SER A 259 2.07 18.19 -16.34
C SER A 259 2.83 18.56 -17.59
N LEU A 260 3.05 17.61 -18.50
CA LEU A 260 3.60 17.86 -19.84
C LEU A 260 2.59 18.53 -20.78
N GLY A 261 1.29 18.49 -20.46
CA GLY A 261 0.23 19.09 -21.26
C GLY A 261 -0.14 18.31 -22.51
N TRP A 262 0.10 17.00 -22.49
CA TRP A 262 -0.37 16.09 -23.53
C TRP A 262 -1.89 16.16 -23.62
N GLY A 263 -2.44 16.19 -24.83
CA GLY A 263 -3.87 16.28 -25.12
C GLY A 263 -4.51 17.65 -24.87
N PHE A 264 -4.05 18.42 -23.88
CA PHE A 264 -4.69 19.68 -23.47
C PHE A 264 -4.03 20.94 -24.06
N ILE A 265 -2.70 21.03 -23.98
CA ILE A 265 -1.91 22.12 -24.58
C ILE A 265 -1.47 21.72 -25.99
N ARG A 266 -1.04 20.46 -26.15
CA ARG A 266 -0.53 19.93 -27.42
C ARG A 266 -1.22 18.60 -27.77
N PRO A 267 -1.66 18.41 -29.03
CA PRO A 267 -2.37 17.18 -29.43
C PRO A 267 -1.48 15.93 -29.34
N SER A 268 -0.16 16.06 -29.49
CA SER A 268 0.80 14.96 -29.36
C SER A 268 2.12 15.43 -28.74
N LEU A 269 2.72 14.57 -27.91
CA LEU A 269 4.10 14.72 -27.46
C LEU A 269 5.06 14.49 -28.64
N ARG A 270 6.23 15.12 -28.61
CA ARG A 270 7.27 14.85 -29.61
C ARG A 270 7.74 13.40 -29.44
N SER A 271 8.12 12.71 -30.53
CA SER A 271 8.53 11.29 -30.46
C SER A 271 9.62 11.02 -29.43
N LYS A 272 10.55 11.97 -29.24
CA LYS A 272 11.61 11.90 -28.22
C LYS A 272 11.05 12.00 -26.79
N GLU A 273 10.13 12.91 -26.53
CA GLU A 273 9.48 13.09 -25.22
C GLU A 273 8.64 11.88 -24.85
N GLY A 274 7.85 11.36 -25.80
CA GLY A 274 7.04 10.15 -25.59
C GLY A 274 7.89 8.92 -25.28
N TRP A 275 9.05 8.79 -25.93
CA TRP A 275 10.00 7.70 -25.65
C TRP A 275 10.63 7.84 -24.26
N LEU A 276 11.02 9.04 -23.85
CA LEU A 276 11.54 9.31 -22.50
C LEU A 276 10.50 8.96 -21.42
N VAL A 277 9.26 9.43 -21.57
CA VAL A 277 8.16 9.10 -20.64
C VAL A 277 7.96 7.59 -20.55
N THR A 278 7.93 6.90 -21.69
CA THR A 278 7.73 5.44 -21.74
C THR A 278 8.84 4.70 -21.02
N ILE A 279 10.10 5.11 -21.21
CA ILE A 279 11.24 4.49 -20.53
C ILE A 279 11.23 4.76 -19.03
N THR A 280 11.02 6.01 -18.62
CA THR A 280 11.02 6.36 -17.19
C THR A 280 9.90 5.64 -16.44
N ILE A 281 8.69 5.62 -17.01
CA ILE A 281 7.54 4.93 -16.40
C ILE A 281 7.69 3.41 -16.47
N GLY A 282 8.23 2.87 -17.57
CA GLY A 282 8.53 1.44 -17.68
C GLY A 282 9.58 0.97 -16.69
N PHE A 283 10.62 1.78 -16.47
CA PHE A 283 11.64 1.53 -15.45
C PHE A 283 11.03 1.58 -14.05
N TYR A 284 10.26 2.62 -13.73
CA TYR A 284 9.54 2.71 -12.46
C TYR A 284 8.66 1.48 -12.21
N ALA A 285 7.85 1.08 -13.20
CA ALA A 285 7.00 -0.10 -13.09
C ALA A 285 7.78 -1.39 -12.83
N GLY A 286 8.91 -1.58 -13.52
CA GLY A 286 9.78 -2.74 -13.31
C GLY A 286 10.34 -2.78 -11.89
N VAL A 287 10.87 -1.66 -11.40
CA VAL A 287 11.42 -1.59 -10.03
C VAL A 287 10.33 -1.79 -8.98
N SER A 288 9.16 -1.17 -9.14
CA SER A 288 8.04 -1.33 -8.20
C SER A 288 7.50 -2.76 -8.17
N LEU A 289 7.56 -3.50 -9.28
CA LEU A 289 7.19 -4.91 -9.29
C LEU A 289 8.23 -5.79 -8.59
N ILE A 290 9.53 -5.49 -8.74
CA ILE A 290 10.58 -6.20 -8.02
C ILE A 290 10.48 -5.91 -6.52
N ASP A 291 10.27 -4.65 -6.15
CA ASP A 291 10.06 -4.20 -4.77
C ASP A 291 8.89 -4.95 -4.14
N ALA A 292 7.76 -5.02 -4.84
CA ALA A 292 6.59 -5.76 -4.38
C ALA A 292 6.81 -7.29 -4.32
N SER A 293 7.83 -7.82 -5.00
CA SER A 293 8.18 -9.25 -4.96
C SER A 293 9.13 -9.62 -3.83
N CYS A 294 9.67 -8.63 -3.12
CA CYS A 294 10.47 -8.87 -1.93
C CYS A 294 9.57 -9.31 -0.78
N ASP A 295 10.01 -10.34 -0.06
CA ASP A 295 9.35 -10.85 1.14
C ASP A 295 9.83 -10.06 2.37
N ASP A 296 8.90 -9.68 3.24
CA ASP A 296 9.20 -8.85 4.42
C ASP A 296 9.98 -9.65 5.50
N THR A 297 9.87 -10.98 5.48
CA THR A 297 10.47 -11.89 6.48
C THR A 297 11.97 -12.13 6.27
N ASN A 298 12.47 -11.99 5.04
CA ASN A 298 13.89 -12.19 4.72
C ASN A 298 14.43 -10.99 3.93
N SER A 299 14.36 -9.81 4.56
CA SER A 299 14.76 -8.53 3.97
C SER A 299 16.28 -8.50 3.74
N SER A 300 16.75 -9.19 2.71
CA SER A 300 18.11 -9.07 2.24
C SER A 300 18.42 -7.59 1.96
N SER A 301 19.66 -7.16 2.22
CA SER A 301 20.12 -5.79 1.96
C SER A 301 19.83 -5.33 0.52
N TRP A 302 19.75 -6.29 -0.40
CA TRP A 302 19.31 -6.10 -1.79
C TRP A 302 17.87 -5.56 -1.89
N CYS A 303 16.90 -6.17 -1.20
CA CYS A 303 15.49 -5.78 -1.26
C CYS A 303 15.26 -4.36 -0.72
N SER A 304 15.89 -4.01 0.40
CA SER A 304 15.89 -2.62 0.89
C SER A 304 16.47 -1.64 -0.13
N GLY A 305 17.50 -2.04 -0.88
CA GLY A 305 18.09 -1.24 -1.95
C GLY A 305 17.13 -1.01 -3.13
N VAL A 306 16.36 -2.04 -3.52
CA VAL A 306 15.34 -1.94 -4.57
C VAL A 306 14.23 -0.96 -4.17
N GLY A 307 13.74 -1.04 -2.93
CA GLY A 307 12.74 -0.10 -2.41
C GLY A 307 13.24 1.34 -2.44
N LEU A 308 14.48 1.57 -1.99
CA LEU A 308 15.11 2.90 -2.06
C LEU A 308 15.19 3.42 -3.50
N MET A 309 15.51 2.54 -4.45
CA MET A 309 15.54 2.88 -5.88
C MET A 309 14.15 3.23 -6.42
N ALA A 310 13.09 2.50 -6.04
CA ALA A 310 11.72 2.82 -6.41
C ALA A 310 11.32 4.23 -5.93
N TYR A 311 11.65 4.56 -4.67
CA TYR A 311 11.42 5.89 -4.12
C TYR A 311 12.22 6.99 -4.85
N ALA A 312 13.49 6.73 -5.16
CA ALA A 312 14.34 7.68 -5.89
C ALA A 312 13.78 7.99 -7.29
N VAL A 313 13.37 6.96 -8.04
CA VAL A 313 12.77 7.12 -9.38
C VAL A 313 11.46 7.89 -9.28
N ARG A 314 10.58 7.54 -8.33
CA ARG A 314 9.32 8.24 -8.09
C ARG A 314 9.57 9.72 -7.77
N SER A 315 10.55 10.03 -6.94
CA SER A 315 10.94 11.39 -6.58
C SER A 315 11.43 12.20 -7.79
N LEU A 316 12.29 11.61 -8.64
CA LEU A 316 12.74 12.25 -9.88
C LEU A 316 11.59 12.55 -10.84
N VAL A 317 10.63 11.62 -10.98
CA VAL A 317 9.43 11.85 -11.79
C VAL A 317 8.59 12.97 -11.20
N MET A 318 8.38 13.00 -9.88
CA MET A 318 7.65 14.08 -9.21
C MET A 318 8.34 15.44 -9.39
N LEU A 319 9.66 15.51 -9.28
CA LEU A 319 10.43 16.73 -9.55
C LEU A 319 10.26 17.21 -10.99
N THR A 320 10.36 16.29 -11.96
CA THR A 320 10.12 16.57 -13.38
C THR A 320 8.71 17.10 -13.61
N THR A 321 7.74 16.53 -12.89
CA THR A 321 6.32 16.93 -12.93
C THR A 321 6.15 18.36 -12.42
N VAL A 322 6.78 18.74 -11.29
CA VAL A 322 6.78 20.13 -10.78
C VAL A 322 7.33 21.11 -11.83
N VAL A 323 8.46 20.79 -12.42
CA VAL A 323 9.11 21.65 -13.43
C VAL A 323 8.21 21.79 -14.65
N ALA A 324 7.64 20.69 -15.15
CA ALA A 324 6.76 20.68 -16.31
C ALA A 324 5.49 21.52 -16.09
N ILE A 325 4.85 21.43 -14.91
CA ILE A 325 3.68 22.26 -14.56
C ILE A 325 4.04 23.75 -14.63
N ASN A 326 5.12 24.16 -13.97
CA ASN A 326 5.51 25.57 -13.91
C ASN A 326 5.94 26.12 -15.27
N PHE A 327 6.63 25.30 -16.08
CA PHE A 327 6.96 25.63 -17.45
C PHE A 327 5.69 25.87 -18.27
N ASN A 328 4.71 24.96 -18.21
CA ASN A 328 3.46 25.08 -18.97
C ASN A 328 2.61 26.27 -18.54
N ILE A 329 2.54 26.58 -17.24
CA ILE A 329 1.89 27.81 -16.75
C ILE A 329 2.55 29.06 -17.35
N THR A 330 3.88 29.09 -17.40
CA THR A 330 4.65 30.23 -17.94
C THR A 330 4.44 30.35 -19.45
N HIS A 331 4.43 29.23 -20.16
CA HIS A 331 4.15 29.17 -21.59
C HIS A 331 2.75 29.72 -21.92
N ILE A 332 1.71 29.27 -21.20
CA ILE A 332 0.34 29.77 -21.41
C ILE A 332 0.26 31.28 -21.12
N ARG A 333 0.91 31.77 -20.06
CA ARG A 333 0.97 33.21 -19.74
C ARG A 333 1.60 34.03 -20.86
N PHE A 334 2.65 33.51 -21.48
CA PHE A 334 3.28 34.16 -22.63
C PHE A 334 2.32 34.23 -23.83
N CYS A 335 1.57 33.15 -24.10
CA CYS A 335 0.56 33.13 -25.18
C CYS A 335 -0.57 34.15 -24.96
N ILE A 336 -0.95 34.44 -23.71
CA ILE A 336 -2.00 35.41 -23.37
C ILE A 336 -1.58 36.86 -23.64
N GLN A 337 -0.28 37.17 -23.61
CA GLN A 337 0.23 38.54 -23.82
C GLN A 337 0.23 38.98 -25.29
N LEU A 338 -0.05 38.07 -26.22
CA LEU A 338 -0.21 38.38 -27.65
C LEU A 338 -1.54 39.14 -27.88
N PRO A 339 -1.69 39.90 -28.98
CA PRO A 339 -2.89 40.70 -29.26
C PRO A 339 -4.19 39.91 -29.06
N TRP A 340 -5.19 40.54 -28.41
CA TRP A 340 -6.46 39.91 -28.03
C TRP A 340 -7.19 39.35 -29.25
N THR A 341 -7.46 38.04 -29.24
CA THR A 341 -8.29 37.33 -30.23
C THR A 341 -9.31 36.45 -29.51
N SER A 342 -10.34 35.94 -30.20
CA SER A 342 -11.32 35.01 -29.61
C SER A 342 -10.70 33.74 -29.02
N SER A 343 -9.49 33.37 -29.47
CA SER A 343 -8.68 32.27 -28.91
C SER A 343 -8.10 32.56 -27.52
N SER A 344 -7.98 33.85 -27.12
CA SER A 344 -7.41 34.24 -25.83
C SER A 344 -8.26 33.77 -24.64
N ALA A 345 -9.59 33.72 -24.79
CA ALA A 345 -10.50 33.23 -23.75
C ALA A 345 -10.25 31.76 -23.38
N LEU A 346 -9.96 30.92 -24.38
CA LEU A 346 -9.64 29.50 -24.16
C LEU A 346 -8.33 29.32 -23.40
N GLU A 347 -7.33 30.15 -23.68
CA GLU A 347 -6.04 30.13 -22.99
C GLU A 347 -6.16 30.57 -21.51
N TYR A 348 -7.04 31.53 -21.20
CA TYR A 348 -7.35 31.89 -19.80
C TYR A 348 -7.98 30.72 -19.02
N VAL A 349 -8.90 29.98 -19.63
CA VAL A 349 -9.51 28.80 -18.98
C VAL A 349 -8.48 27.70 -18.78
N LYS A 350 -7.60 27.45 -19.77
CA LYS A 350 -6.48 26.53 -19.62
C LYS A 350 -5.59 26.95 -18.45
N LEU A 351 -5.20 28.22 -18.36
CA LEU A 351 -4.40 28.75 -17.27
C LEU A 351 -5.05 28.51 -15.90
N SER A 352 -6.35 28.81 -15.76
CA SER A 352 -7.08 28.60 -14.51
C SER A 352 -7.07 27.13 -14.07
N ARG A 353 -7.28 26.20 -15.01
CA ARG A 353 -7.19 24.76 -14.76
C ARG A 353 -5.79 24.32 -14.34
N TYR A 354 -4.74 24.84 -14.98
CA TYR A 354 -3.35 24.53 -14.60
C TYR A 354 -2.95 25.09 -13.23
N LEU A 355 -3.48 26.26 -12.85
CA LEU A 355 -3.28 26.83 -11.52
C LEU A 355 -3.97 25.98 -10.45
N SER A 356 -5.20 25.54 -10.71
CA SER A 356 -5.94 24.60 -9.86
C SER A 356 -5.20 23.26 -9.73
N TYR A 357 -4.74 22.70 -10.85
CA TYR A 357 -3.94 21.47 -10.87
C TYR A 357 -2.63 21.58 -10.08
N ARG A 358 -1.94 22.72 -10.14
CA ARG A 358 -0.73 22.97 -9.35
C ARG A 358 -1.00 22.84 -7.85
N MET A 359 -2.13 23.34 -7.36
CA MET A 359 -2.49 23.22 -5.94
C MET A 359 -2.82 21.77 -5.57
N THR A 360 -3.52 21.03 -6.44
CA THR A 360 -3.78 19.60 -6.24
C THR A 360 -2.50 18.77 -6.21
N PHE A 361 -1.57 19.05 -7.13
CA PHE A 361 -0.29 18.35 -7.18
C PHE A 361 0.56 18.65 -5.94
N LEU A 362 0.56 19.90 -5.46
CA LEU A 362 1.25 20.26 -4.22
C LEU A 362 0.65 19.53 -3.01
N ALA A 363 -0.68 19.42 -2.94
CA ALA A 363 -1.34 18.64 -1.89
C ALA A 363 -0.94 17.15 -1.93
N TYR A 364 -0.87 16.55 -3.14
CA TYR A 364 -0.37 15.19 -3.32
C TYR A 364 1.09 15.02 -2.89
N LEU A 365 1.95 16.00 -3.20
CA LEU A 365 3.36 15.97 -2.81
C LEU A 365 3.54 16.02 -1.29
N LEU A 366 2.74 16.83 -0.59
CA LEU A 366 2.80 17.00 0.86
C LEU A 366 2.07 15.90 1.65
N MET A 367 1.17 15.18 0.99
CA MET A 367 0.30 14.18 1.61
C MET A 367 1.06 13.15 2.47
N PRO A 368 2.13 12.47 2.01
CA PRO A 368 2.82 11.47 2.82
C PRO A 368 3.43 12.06 4.10
N THR A 369 3.98 13.27 4.01
CA THR A 369 4.57 13.96 5.16
C THR A 369 3.50 14.36 6.18
N VAL A 370 2.38 14.91 5.72
CA VAL A 370 1.27 15.28 6.61
C VAL A 370 0.68 14.05 7.29
N LEU A 371 0.48 12.96 6.56
CA LEU A 371 -0.03 11.71 7.11
C LEU A 371 0.95 11.07 8.10
N LEU A 372 2.26 11.11 7.82
CA LEU A 372 3.27 10.63 8.74
C LEU A 372 3.25 11.43 10.05
N MET A 373 3.19 12.76 9.97
CA MET A 373 3.07 13.61 11.16
C MET A 373 1.81 13.27 11.96
N VAL A 374 0.66 13.11 11.29
CA VAL A 374 -0.59 12.69 11.95
C VAL A 374 -0.42 11.31 12.62
N SER A 375 0.21 10.34 11.94
CA SER A 375 0.43 9.00 12.49
C SER A 375 1.30 9.03 13.75
N VAL A 376 2.42 9.74 13.72
CA VAL A 376 3.39 9.78 14.82
C VAL A 376 2.85 10.55 16.04
N PHE A 377 2.07 11.62 15.81
CA PHE A 377 1.59 12.47 16.90
C PHE A 377 0.23 12.07 17.47
N ILE A 378 -0.64 11.45 16.67
CA ILE A 378 -2.07 11.28 17.01
C ILE A 378 -2.48 9.80 17.05
N LEU A 379 -1.98 8.96 16.14
CA LEU A 379 -2.46 7.59 16.03
C LEU A 379 -1.62 6.62 16.84
N SER A 380 -2.27 5.87 17.71
CA SER A 380 -1.74 4.64 18.30
C SER A 380 -1.88 3.46 17.33
N TRP A 381 -1.14 2.37 17.57
CA TRP A 381 -1.15 1.15 16.74
C TRP A 381 -2.55 0.56 16.51
N GLU A 382 -3.45 0.70 17.48
CA GLU A 382 -4.85 0.24 17.41
C GLU A 382 -5.65 0.91 16.28
N TYR A 383 -5.25 2.13 15.91
CA TYR A 383 -5.96 2.98 14.97
C TYR A 383 -5.34 2.98 13.58
N ASP A 384 -4.49 2.01 13.23
CA ASP A 384 -3.83 1.96 11.92
C ASP A 384 -4.83 1.98 10.74
N TRP A 385 -6.02 1.39 10.91
CA TRP A 385 -7.10 1.49 9.91
C TRP A 385 -7.56 2.94 9.64
N ILE A 386 -7.45 3.86 10.61
CA ILE A 386 -7.74 5.30 10.41
C ILE A 386 -6.68 5.93 9.53
N TYR A 387 -5.40 5.57 9.68
CA TYR A 387 -4.35 6.03 8.78
C TYR A 387 -4.68 5.61 7.34
N VAL A 388 -5.03 4.34 7.13
CA VAL A 388 -5.45 3.82 5.82
C VAL A 388 -6.69 4.57 5.29
N ALA A 389 -7.69 4.82 6.14
CA ALA A 389 -8.90 5.54 5.75
C ALA A 389 -8.61 6.98 5.33
N LEU A 390 -7.77 7.69 6.08
CA LEU A 390 -7.39 9.08 5.81
C LEU A 390 -6.55 9.18 4.53
N ASP A 391 -5.58 8.29 4.36
CA ASP A 391 -4.74 8.16 3.17
C ASP A 391 -5.58 7.95 1.91
N GLU A 392 -6.57 7.05 1.96
CA GLU A 392 -7.47 6.81 0.84
C GLU A 392 -8.49 7.94 0.61
N PHE A 393 -8.98 8.57 1.67
CA PHE A 393 -9.87 9.72 1.55
C PHE A 393 -9.20 10.90 0.83
N VAL A 394 -7.96 11.23 1.21
CA VAL A 394 -7.20 12.30 0.56
C VAL A 394 -6.94 11.97 -0.92
N ARG A 395 -6.61 10.72 -1.25
CA ARG A 395 -6.46 10.28 -2.66
C ARG A 395 -7.76 10.38 -3.43
N PHE A 396 -8.88 10.01 -2.83
CA PHE A 396 -10.20 10.17 -3.44
C PHE A 396 -10.47 11.64 -3.79
N LEU A 397 -10.24 12.56 -2.84
CA LEU A 397 -10.40 14.00 -3.08
C LEU A 397 -9.51 14.50 -4.20
N ILE A 398 -8.25 14.05 -4.26
CA ILE A 398 -7.30 14.40 -5.34
C ILE A 398 -7.82 13.93 -6.69
N ILE A 399 -8.25 12.67 -6.80
CA ILE A 399 -8.76 12.09 -8.05
C ILE A 399 -10.05 12.80 -8.48
N ALA A 400 -10.98 13.02 -7.55
CA ALA A 400 -12.23 13.72 -7.83
C ALA A 400 -12.00 15.17 -8.29
N HIS A 401 -11.12 15.90 -7.59
CA HIS A 401 -10.77 17.26 -7.95
C HIS A 401 -10.06 17.34 -9.31
N LEU A 402 -9.05 16.50 -9.54
CA LEU A 402 -8.40 16.37 -10.85
C LEU A 402 -9.44 16.12 -11.94
N GLY A 403 -10.43 15.30 -11.59
CA GLY A 403 -11.53 14.98 -12.45
C GLY A 403 -12.38 16.19 -12.85
N VAL A 404 -12.80 16.98 -11.88
CA VAL A 404 -13.59 18.20 -12.12
C VAL A 404 -12.76 19.24 -12.88
N THR A 405 -11.49 19.45 -12.51
CA THR A 405 -10.61 20.43 -13.16
C THR A 405 -10.39 20.13 -14.64
N PHE A 406 -10.25 18.85 -14.99
CA PHE A 406 -10.03 18.38 -16.35
C PHE A 406 -11.28 17.71 -16.94
N ALA A 407 -12.48 18.13 -16.54
CA ALA A 407 -13.70 17.69 -17.20
C ALA A 407 -13.68 18.15 -18.68
N PRO A 408 -14.19 17.31 -19.61
CA PRO A 408 -14.35 17.68 -21.01
C PRO A 408 -15.16 18.97 -21.09
N LEU A 409 -14.62 19.95 -21.80
CA LEU A 409 -15.27 21.22 -22.03
C LEU A 409 -15.55 21.35 -23.52
N ASP A 410 -16.76 21.77 -23.84
CA ASP A 410 -17.06 22.18 -25.18
C ASP A 410 -16.52 23.61 -25.46
N PRO A 411 -15.62 23.79 -26.46
CA PRO A 411 -15.10 25.10 -26.82
C PRO A 411 -16.15 26.07 -27.38
N TRP A 412 -17.21 25.60 -28.04
CA TRP A 412 -18.17 26.49 -28.72
C TRP A 412 -18.98 27.32 -27.71
N LEU A 413 -19.37 26.70 -26.59
CA LEU A 413 -20.06 27.39 -25.50
C LEU A 413 -19.19 28.48 -24.89
N LEU A 414 -17.88 28.24 -24.79
CA LEU A 414 -16.96 29.19 -24.18
C LEU A 414 -16.78 30.42 -25.07
N THR A 415 -16.50 30.23 -26.37
CA THR A 415 -16.32 31.36 -27.30
C THR A 415 -17.59 32.20 -27.40
N ARG A 416 -18.77 31.56 -27.47
CA ARG A 416 -20.06 32.28 -27.54
C ARG A 416 -20.34 33.13 -26.29
N ALA A 417 -20.02 32.62 -25.09
CA ALA A 417 -20.20 33.36 -23.85
C ALA A 417 -19.30 34.60 -23.79
N PHE A 418 -18.06 34.49 -24.28
CA PHE A 418 -17.12 35.60 -24.33
C PHE A 418 -17.43 36.61 -25.44
N ASP A 419 -17.85 36.15 -26.63
CA ASP A 419 -18.22 37.05 -27.73
C ASP A 419 -19.40 37.96 -27.33
N HIS A 420 -20.43 37.43 -26.66
CA HIS A 420 -21.52 38.25 -26.13
C HIS A 420 -21.08 39.26 -25.07
N SER A 421 -20.06 38.94 -24.26
CA SER A 421 -19.54 39.88 -23.25
C SER A 421 -18.75 41.03 -23.87
N LEU A 422 -18.07 40.80 -25.00
CA LEU A 422 -17.34 41.82 -25.73
C LEU A 422 -18.29 42.77 -26.47
N GLU A 423 -19.38 42.24 -27.07
CA GLU A 423 -20.42 43.07 -27.69
C GLU A 423 -21.07 44.04 -26.69
N GLN A 424 -21.31 43.60 -25.44
CA GLN A 424 -21.88 44.44 -24.38
C GLN A 424 -20.93 45.52 -23.85
N GLN A 425 -19.60 45.37 -24.00
CA GLN A 425 -18.62 46.39 -23.61
C GLN A 425 -18.32 47.40 -24.72
N GLY A 426 -18.66 47.07 -25.97
CA GLY A 426 -18.47 47.94 -27.13
C GLY A 426 -19.65 48.86 -27.46
N SER A 427 -20.81 48.65 -26.83
CA SER A 427 -22.01 49.51 -26.90
C SER A 427 -22.10 50.43 -25.69
#